data_AF-A0A857J2M3-F1
#
_entry.id   AF-A0A857J2M3-F1
#
_cell.length_a   1.000
_cell.length_b   1.000
_cell.length_c   1.000
_cell.angle_alpha   90.00
_cell.angle_beta   90.00
_cell.angle_gamma   90.00
#
_symmetry.space_group_name_H-M   'P 1'
#
loop_
_entity.id
_entity.type
_entity.pdbx_description
1 polymer ?
#
loop_
_entity_poly.entity_id
_entity_poly.type
_entity_poly.pdbx_seq_one_letter_code
_entity_poly.pdbx_strand_id
1 'polypeptide(L)'
;MHKFVKRTRAALVACVVLSLSACGGGNSVVANDIAAPVGGAPAGEAATAGTPAAPGGPGPAPAAIMTLGDAIRAAEAAGQLPRLNRERTVAGPDADANGVRDDIDAYVAALPSPAEQRGALLQLSRALQVAMLADTGQQSGLIAATRGIAKAVACIHQVYPTGESSRSVRTVEKFTVNTRTRFDAYERFNVAISGTSTVYPRGDVCEN
;
A
#
# COMPACT_ATOMS: atom_id res chain seq x y z
N MET A 1 15.81 30.98 -56.48
CA MET A 1 15.59 30.02 -57.58
C MET A 1 15.36 28.64 -56.97
N HIS A 2 14.20 28.02 -57.28
CA HIS A 2 13.86 26.59 -57.12
C HIS A 2 13.80 26.00 -55.69
N LYS A 3 12.84 25.17 -55.29
CA LYS A 3 11.53 24.71 -55.78
C LYS A 3 10.93 23.92 -54.60
N PHE A 4 9.63 24.06 -54.42
CA PHE A 4 8.70 23.15 -53.73
C PHE A 4 9.04 21.66 -53.88
N VAL A 5 8.93 20.86 -52.80
CA VAL A 5 8.31 19.52 -52.87
C VAL A 5 7.59 19.21 -51.54
N LYS A 6 6.25 19.24 -51.61
CA LYS A 6 5.31 18.62 -50.66
C LYS A 6 5.48 17.10 -50.68
N ARG A 7 5.41 16.44 -49.51
CA ARG A 7 4.99 15.04 -49.43
C ARG A 7 3.94 14.86 -48.34
N THR A 8 2.70 15.08 -48.75
CA THR A 8 1.49 14.50 -48.20
C THR A 8 1.50 12.98 -48.40
N ARG A 9 1.31 12.20 -47.34
CA ARG A 9 0.75 10.83 -47.36
C ARG A 9 -0.12 10.70 -46.12
N ALA A 10 -1.43 10.88 -46.28
CA ALA A 10 -2.40 9.81 -46.54
C ALA A 10 -2.79 9.12 -45.23
N ALA A 11 -3.96 9.51 -44.74
CA ALA A 11 -4.70 8.83 -43.69
C ALA A 11 -4.97 7.37 -44.09
N LEU A 12 -4.66 6.44 -43.20
CA LEU A 12 -5.28 5.12 -43.20
C LEU A 12 -6.07 4.99 -41.90
N VAL A 13 -7.36 5.28 -42.01
CA VAL A 13 -8.38 4.93 -41.02
C VAL A 13 -8.58 3.42 -41.15
N ALA A 14 -8.13 2.66 -40.17
CA ALA A 14 -8.51 1.27 -40.01
C ALA A 14 -9.44 1.18 -38.79
N CYS A 15 -10.75 1.17 -39.06
CA CYS A 15 -11.76 0.70 -38.14
C CYS A 15 -11.46 -0.75 -37.76
N VAL A 16 -11.11 -0.99 -36.49
CA VAL A 16 -11.27 -2.32 -35.88
C VAL A 16 -12.45 -2.22 -34.94
N VAL A 17 -13.58 -2.76 -35.41
CA VAL A 17 -14.81 -2.91 -34.64
C VAL A 17 -14.66 -4.05 -33.63
N LEU A 18 -15.23 -3.76 -32.45
CA LEU A 18 -15.35 -4.51 -31.23
C LEU A 18 -15.58 -6.02 -31.36
N SER A 19 -14.94 -6.78 -30.46
CA SER A 19 -15.46 -8.05 -29.94
C SER A 19 -15.56 -7.92 -28.41
N LEU A 20 -16.75 -7.63 -27.91
CA LEU A 20 -17.10 -7.82 -26.49
C LEU A 20 -17.17 -9.34 -26.25
N SER A 21 -16.23 -9.89 -25.47
CA SER A 21 -16.38 -11.21 -24.85
C SER A 21 -16.62 -11.03 -23.34
N ALA A 22 -17.57 -11.83 -22.87
CA ALA A 22 -18.32 -11.63 -21.64
C ALA A 22 -17.49 -11.76 -20.35
N CYS A 23 -17.92 -11.01 -19.33
CA CYS A 23 -17.74 -11.35 -17.93
C CYS A 23 -18.48 -12.68 -17.65
N GLY A 24 -17.73 -13.78 -17.60
CA GLY A 24 -18.19 -15.05 -17.05
C GLY A 24 -17.69 -15.19 -15.62
N GLY A 25 -18.60 -15.07 -14.66
CA GLY A 25 -18.34 -15.31 -13.24
C GLY A 25 -18.03 -16.77 -12.96
N GLY A 26 -17.03 -17.00 -12.09
CA GLY A 26 -16.75 -18.28 -11.48
C GLY A 26 -16.63 -18.09 -9.97
N ASN A 27 -17.70 -18.46 -9.25
CA ASN A 27 -17.71 -18.59 -7.80
C ASN A 27 -16.60 -19.55 -7.35
N SER A 28 -15.81 -19.15 -6.35
CA SER A 28 -15.17 -20.10 -5.45
C SER A 28 -15.37 -19.58 -4.04
N VAL A 29 -16.43 -20.12 -3.43
CA VAL A 29 -16.72 -20.01 -2.01
C VAL A 29 -15.65 -20.82 -1.29
N VAL A 30 -14.78 -20.16 -0.54
CA VAL A 30 -14.04 -20.79 0.57
C VAL A 30 -14.53 -20.12 1.85
N ALA A 31 -15.67 -20.59 2.32
CA ALA A 31 -16.04 -20.46 3.71
C ALA A 31 -15.35 -21.60 4.47
N ASN A 32 -14.55 -21.27 5.47
CA ASN A 32 -14.49 -22.11 6.68
C ASN A 32 -14.04 -21.26 7.89
N ASP A 33 -15.04 -20.71 8.57
CA ASP A 33 -15.27 -20.76 10.00
C ASP A 33 -14.07 -20.63 10.97
N ILE A 34 -13.94 -19.45 11.58
CA ILE A 34 -13.39 -19.32 12.93
C ILE A 34 -14.56 -19.06 13.88
N ALA A 35 -15.16 -20.14 14.36
CA ALA A 35 -16.03 -20.15 15.52
C ALA A 35 -15.31 -20.87 16.66
N ALA A 36 -14.94 -20.13 17.71
CA ALA A 36 -14.84 -20.69 19.05
C ALA A 36 -16.28 -21.06 19.52
N PRO A 37 -16.51 -22.06 20.41
CA PRO A 37 -16.28 -21.81 21.84
C PRO A 37 -16.05 -23.03 22.78
N VAL A 38 -15.68 -22.71 24.03
CA VAL A 38 -15.94 -23.36 25.35
C VAL A 38 -15.55 -24.81 25.69
N GLY A 39 -14.71 -24.94 26.73
CA GLY A 39 -15.07 -25.47 28.06
C GLY A 39 -15.31 -26.97 28.28
N GLY A 40 -14.62 -27.54 29.30
CA GLY A 40 -15.16 -28.60 30.16
C GLY A 40 -14.48 -29.98 30.10
N ALA A 41 -13.72 -30.31 31.15
CA ALA A 41 -13.45 -31.68 31.62
C ALA A 41 -14.72 -32.21 32.38
N PRO A 42 -14.90 -33.53 32.72
CA PRO A 42 -13.88 -34.45 33.26
C PRO A 42 -13.99 -35.98 32.95
N ALA A 43 -12.90 -36.67 33.33
CA ALA A 43 -12.71 -38.03 33.91
C ALA A 43 -13.38 -39.30 33.34
N GLY A 44 -12.56 -40.35 33.13
CA GLY A 44 -12.97 -41.76 33.08
C GLY A 44 -11.86 -42.72 32.60
N GLU A 45 -11.43 -43.64 33.48
CA GLU A 45 -10.35 -44.65 33.41
C GLU A 45 -10.20 -45.54 32.15
N ALA A 46 -8.96 -45.93 31.84
CA ALA A 46 -8.51 -47.33 31.91
C ALA A 46 -6.97 -47.45 31.83
N ALA A 47 -6.41 -48.15 32.80
CA ALA A 47 -4.99 -48.44 32.95
C ALA A 47 -4.53 -49.61 32.08
N THR A 48 -3.30 -49.53 31.55
CA THR A 48 -2.42 -50.70 31.36
C THR A 48 -0.95 -50.31 31.62
N ALA A 49 -0.28 -51.19 32.37
CA ALA A 49 1.15 -51.21 32.70
C ALA A 49 2.03 -51.07 31.44
N GLY A 50 3.25 -50.54 31.44
CA GLY A 50 4.27 -50.34 32.47
C GLY A 50 5.62 -50.62 31.78
N THR A 51 6.53 -49.65 31.74
CA THR A 51 7.95 -49.84 31.34
C THR A 51 8.79 -48.76 32.03
N PRO A 52 9.98 -49.06 32.59
CA PRO A 52 10.68 -48.15 33.49
C PRO A 52 11.33 -46.98 32.76
N ALA A 53 11.30 -45.82 33.41
CA ALA A 53 11.97 -44.60 33.00
C ALA A 53 13.50 -44.74 33.01
N ALA A 54 14.14 -44.34 31.91
CA ALA A 54 15.54 -43.91 31.91
C ALA A 54 15.59 -42.43 32.35
N PRO A 55 16.65 -41.98 33.06
CA PRO A 55 16.74 -40.59 33.50
C PRO A 55 16.92 -39.68 32.28
N GLY A 56 15.91 -38.84 32.05
CA GLY A 56 15.91 -37.84 30.98
C GLY A 56 17.02 -36.82 31.20
N GLY A 57 17.97 -36.76 30.26
CA GLY A 57 18.78 -35.56 30.07
C GLY A 57 17.87 -34.36 29.77
N PRO A 58 18.27 -33.13 30.09
CA PRO A 58 17.48 -31.96 29.76
C PRO A 58 17.28 -31.94 28.24
N GLY A 59 16.05 -32.20 27.81
CA GLY A 59 15.67 -32.06 26.41
C GLY A 59 16.01 -30.64 25.95
N PRO A 60 16.34 -30.44 24.67
CA PRO A 60 16.60 -29.09 24.16
C PRO A 60 15.40 -28.21 24.52
N ALA A 61 15.68 -27.08 25.18
CA ALA A 61 14.67 -26.11 25.55
C ALA A 61 13.80 -25.81 24.32
N PRO A 62 12.47 -25.74 24.45
CA PRO A 62 11.61 -25.44 23.32
C PRO A 62 12.07 -24.12 22.69
N ALA A 63 12.38 -24.17 21.39
CA ALA A 63 12.74 -22.97 20.63
C ALA A 63 11.64 -21.93 20.85
N ALA A 64 12.02 -20.74 21.33
CA ALA A 64 11.08 -19.68 21.62
C ALA A 64 10.26 -19.36 20.36
N ILE A 65 8.93 -19.50 20.44
CA ILE A 65 8.04 -19.14 19.34
C ILE A 65 8.06 -17.61 19.23
N MET A 66 8.77 -17.10 18.22
CA MET A 66 8.84 -15.67 17.95
C MET A 66 7.48 -15.17 17.45
N THR A 67 7.01 -14.03 17.97
CA THR A 67 5.80 -13.40 17.44
C THR A 67 6.10 -12.72 16.11
N LEU A 68 5.09 -12.52 15.26
CA LEU A 68 5.24 -11.75 14.02
C LEU A 68 5.78 -10.33 14.30
N GLY A 69 5.34 -9.69 15.39
CA GLY A 69 5.80 -8.37 15.77
C GLY A 69 7.28 -8.34 16.14
N ASP A 70 7.78 -9.37 16.82
CA ASP A 70 9.22 -9.52 17.09
C ASP A 70 10.01 -9.72 15.81
N ALA A 71 9.51 -10.57 14.90
CA ALA A 71 10.19 -10.85 13.63
C ALA A 71 10.34 -9.58 12.77
N ILE A 72 9.29 -8.75 12.71
CA ILE A 72 9.34 -7.46 12.02
C ILE A 72 10.38 -6.53 12.66
N ARG A 73 10.38 -6.40 13.99
CA ARG A 73 11.36 -5.56 14.70
C ARG A 73 12.79 -6.01 14.46
N ALA A 74 13.03 -7.33 14.43
CA ALA A 74 14.35 -7.88 14.12
C ALA A 74 14.77 -7.56 12.68
N ALA A 75 13.86 -7.70 11.71
CA ALA A 75 14.13 -7.35 10.32
C ALA A 75 14.40 -5.84 10.13
N GLU A 76 13.69 -4.97 10.84
CA GLU A 76 13.96 -3.52 10.85
C GLU A 76 15.33 -3.20 11.46
N ALA A 77 15.68 -3.83 12.59
CA ALA A 77 16.99 -3.64 13.22
C ALA A 77 18.15 -4.16 12.34
N ALA A 78 17.89 -5.20 11.55
CA ALA A 78 18.84 -5.73 10.57
C ALA A 78 18.87 -4.94 9.24
N GLY A 79 18.05 -3.88 9.09
CA GLY A 79 17.97 -3.08 7.87
C GLY A 79 17.29 -3.79 6.69
N GLN A 80 16.63 -4.93 6.93
CA GLN A 80 15.91 -5.69 5.90
C GLN A 80 14.53 -5.09 5.61
N LEU A 81 13.96 -4.33 6.55
CA LEU A 81 12.70 -3.61 6.40
C LEU A 81 12.89 -2.13 6.81
N PRO A 82 12.15 -1.21 6.17
CA PRO A 82 12.13 0.17 6.63
C PRO A 82 11.46 0.25 7.99
N ARG A 83 12.02 1.09 8.87
CA ARG A 83 11.50 1.30 10.22
C ARG A 83 10.36 2.31 10.21
N LEU A 84 9.13 1.80 10.14
CA LEU A 84 7.94 2.66 10.04
C LEU A 84 7.38 3.02 11.42
N ASN A 85 6.86 4.24 11.54
CA ASN A 85 6.13 4.74 12.69
C ASN A 85 4.78 3.99 12.82
N ARG A 86 4.49 3.49 14.02
CA ARG A 86 3.28 2.71 14.32
C ARG A 86 2.40 3.34 15.40
N GLU A 87 2.53 4.65 15.60
CA GLU A 87 1.66 5.38 16.52
C GLU A 87 0.20 5.34 16.06
N ARG A 88 -0.70 5.54 17.03
CA ARG A 88 -2.15 5.48 16.79
C ARG A 88 -2.74 6.80 16.28
N THR A 89 -1.92 7.78 15.92
CA THR A 89 -2.36 9.06 15.35
C THR A 89 -2.41 8.97 13.82
N VAL A 90 -3.41 9.63 13.21
CA VAL A 90 -3.50 9.71 11.73
C VAL A 90 -2.34 10.52 11.17
N ALA A 91 -2.05 11.67 11.78
CA ALA A 91 -0.97 12.57 11.38
C ALA A 91 0.41 11.89 11.46
N GLY A 92 0.71 11.28 12.61
CA GLY A 92 2.06 10.85 12.92
C GLY A 92 3.04 12.03 13.09
N PRO A 93 4.32 11.75 13.36
CA PRO A 93 5.37 12.77 13.40
C PRO A 93 5.70 13.31 12.00
N ASP A 94 5.77 14.64 11.91
CA ASP A 94 6.18 15.44 10.75
C ASP A 94 6.86 16.70 11.33
N ALA A 95 8.15 16.57 11.63
CA ALA A 95 8.88 17.55 12.43
C ALA A 95 9.24 18.82 11.64
N ASP A 96 9.45 18.68 10.32
CA ASP A 96 9.75 19.79 9.43
C ASP A 96 8.50 20.45 8.82
N ALA A 97 7.32 19.93 9.17
CA ALA A 97 6.00 20.38 8.71
C ALA A 97 5.91 20.39 7.18
N ASN A 98 6.60 19.48 6.52
CA ASN A 98 6.52 19.36 5.07
C ASN A 98 5.22 18.63 4.67
N GLY A 99 4.49 17.98 5.57
CA GLY A 99 3.25 17.26 5.25
C GLY A 99 3.47 15.82 4.82
N VAL A 100 4.71 15.33 4.90
CA VAL A 100 5.11 13.93 4.84
C VAL A 100 5.55 13.53 6.24
N ARG A 101 5.25 12.29 6.64
CA ARG A 101 5.72 11.77 7.91
C ARG A 101 7.22 11.51 7.88
N ASP A 102 7.88 11.80 9.00
CA ASP A 102 9.35 11.69 9.14
C ASP A 102 9.89 10.29 8.78
N ASP A 103 9.14 9.22 9.08
CA ASP A 103 9.57 7.85 8.77
C ASP A 103 9.45 7.50 7.28
N ILE A 104 8.53 8.15 6.57
CA ILE A 104 8.39 8.04 5.12
C ILE A 104 9.47 8.87 4.43
N ASP A 105 9.78 10.07 4.94
CA ASP A 105 10.91 10.87 4.48
C ASP A 105 12.22 10.08 4.61
N ALA A 106 12.46 9.48 5.77
CA ALA A 106 13.64 8.64 5.99
C ALA A 106 13.70 7.44 5.03
N TYR A 107 12.57 6.76 4.80
CA TYR A 107 12.49 5.67 3.83
C TYR A 107 12.82 6.14 2.41
N VAL A 108 12.21 7.22 1.95
CA VAL A 108 12.42 7.74 0.58
C VAL A 108 13.84 8.25 0.41
N ALA A 109 14.42 8.92 1.42
CA ALA A 109 15.80 9.39 1.40
C ALA A 109 16.82 8.23 1.28
N ALA A 110 16.51 7.07 1.85
CA ALA A 110 17.36 5.89 1.79
C ALA A 110 17.30 5.14 0.44
N LEU A 111 16.35 5.47 -0.45
CA LEU A 111 16.23 4.79 -1.73
C LEU A 111 17.38 5.16 -2.68
N PRO A 112 18.00 4.17 -3.37
CA PRO A 112 18.99 4.39 -4.41
C PRO A 112 18.34 4.83 -5.73
N SER A 113 17.47 5.83 -5.69
CA SER A 113 16.73 6.38 -6.83
C SER A 113 17.20 7.80 -7.20
N PRO A 114 16.98 8.26 -8.42
CA PRO A 114 17.13 9.67 -8.79
C PRO A 114 16.28 10.62 -7.92
N ALA A 115 16.69 11.89 -7.83
CA ALA A 115 15.99 12.89 -7.02
C ALA A 115 14.53 13.11 -7.46
N GLU A 116 14.28 13.14 -8.77
CA GLU A 116 12.95 13.22 -9.37
C GLU A 116 12.01 12.10 -8.92
N GLN A 117 12.52 10.86 -8.83
CA GLN A 117 11.74 9.72 -8.37
C GLN A 117 11.41 9.84 -6.90
N ARG A 118 12.39 10.24 -6.07
CA ARG A 118 12.15 10.50 -4.64
C ARG A 118 11.12 11.62 -4.45
N GLY A 119 11.24 12.72 -5.18
CA GLY A 119 10.29 13.83 -5.16
C GLY A 119 8.87 13.39 -5.47
N ALA A 120 8.67 12.55 -6.48
CA ALA A 120 7.36 11.99 -6.82
C ALA A 120 6.76 11.10 -5.69
N LEU A 121 7.60 10.34 -4.98
CA LEU A 121 7.14 9.56 -3.82
C LEU A 121 6.75 10.45 -2.64
N LEU A 122 7.49 11.53 -2.40
CA LEU A 122 7.16 12.52 -1.37
C LEU A 122 5.86 13.26 -1.69
N GLN A 123 5.67 13.64 -2.96
CA GLN A 123 4.43 14.24 -3.45
C GLN A 123 3.24 13.32 -3.20
N LEU A 124 3.36 12.01 -3.49
CA LEU A 124 2.29 11.05 -3.22
C LEU A 124 2.04 10.89 -1.72
N SER A 125 3.09 10.79 -0.92
CA SER A 125 2.98 10.65 0.54
C SER A 125 2.21 11.81 1.16
N ARG A 126 2.50 13.03 0.72
CA ARG A 126 1.82 14.25 1.13
C ARG A 126 0.36 14.28 0.69
N ALA A 127 0.07 13.91 -0.55
CA ALA A 127 -1.29 13.84 -1.06
C ALA A 127 -2.15 12.82 -0.30
N LEU A 128 -1.58 11.67 0.07
CA LEU A 128 -2.25 10.68 0.91
C LEU A 128 -2.47 11.21 2.33
N GLN A 129 -1.52 11.94 2.89
CA GLN A 129 -1.66 12.57 4.21
C GLN A 129 -2.81 13.58 4.23
N VAL A 130 -2.90 14.44 3.20
CA VAL A 130 -4.02 15.37 3.01
C VAL A 130 -5.36 14.62 2.91
N ALA A 131 -5.41 13.52 2.15
CA ALA A 131 -6.62 12.72 2.01
C ALA A 131 -7.09 12.09 3.33
N MET A 132 -6.17 11.52 4.11
CA MET A 132 -6.50 10.92 5.42
C MET A 132 -6.96 11.96 6.46
N LEU A 133 -6.53 13.21 6.33
CA LEU A 133 -6.88 14.31 7.23
C LEU A 133 -8.08 15.15 6.75
N ALA A 134 -8.62 14.86 5.55
CA ALA A 134 -9.70 15.63 4.96
C ALA A 134 -10.99 15.53 5.77
N ASP A 135 -11.71 16.65 5.87
CA ASP A 135 -13.08 16.67 6.39
C ASP A 135 -14.04 16.06 5.36
N THR A 136 -14.63 14.92 5.69
CA THR A 136 -15.57 14.20 4.82
C THR A 136 -16.90 14.94 4.60
N GLY A 137 -17.19 15.97 5.39
CA GLY A 137 -18.33 16.87 5.17
C GLY A 137 -18.04 17.98 4.14
N GLN A 138 -16.78 18.20 3.76
CA GLN A 138 -16.37 19.30 2.90
C GLN A 138 -16.00 18.81 1.49
N GLN A 139 -16.97 18.81 0.58
CA GLN A 139 -16.80 18.28 -0.77
C GLN A 139 -15.66 18.92 -1.57
N SER A 140 -15.44 20.23 -1.42
CA SER A 140 -14.31 20.92 -2.07
C SER A 140 -12.95 20.38 -1.62
N GLY A 141 -12.80 20.08 -0.33
CA GLY A 141 -11.60 19.49 0.24
C GLY A 141 -11.36 18.08 -0.28
N LEU A 142 -12.41 17.26 -0.35
CA LEU A 142 -12.34 15.91 -0.92
C LEU A 142 -11.93 15.93 -2.39
N ILE A 143 -12.51 16.80 -3.21
CA ILE A 143 -12.14 16.96 -4.63
C ILE A 143 -10.68 17.42 -4.77
N ALA A 144 -10.23 18.35 -3.92
CA ALA A 144 -8.85 18.82 -3.92
C ALA A 144 -7.87 17.68 -3.57
N ALA A 145 -8.18 16.89 -2.53
CA ALA A 145 -7.38 15.74 -2.13
C ALA A 145 -7.31 14.67 -3.24
N THR A 146 -8.43 14.31 -3.87
CA THR A 146 -8.45 13.36 -4.99
C THR A 146 -7.62 13.84 -6.18
N ARG A 147 -7.69 15.14 -6.51
CA ARG A 147 -6.85 15.73 -7.56
C ARG A 147 -5.38 15.74 -7.18
N GLY A 148 -5.05 15.98 -5.92
CA GLY A 148 -3.68 15.88 -5.38
C GLY A 148 -3.11 14.48 -5.58
N ILE A 149 -3.85 13.44 -5.17
CA ILE A 149 -3.44 12.05 -5.39
C ILE A 149 -3.26 11.75 -6.88
N ALA A 150 -4.21 12.16 -7.72
CA ALA A 150 -4.13 11.93 -9.17
C ALA A 150 -2.89 12.59 -9.80
N LYS A 151 -2.52 13.81 -9.38
CA LYS A 151 -1.30 14.48 -9.82
C LYS A 151 -0.04 13.76 -9.37
N ALA A 152 0.03 13.35 -8.11
CA ALA A 152 1.18 12.65 -7.58
C ALA A 152 1.40 11.29 -8.27
N VAL A 153 0.32 10.52 -8.48
CA VAL A 153 0.37 9.26 -9.24
C VAL A 153 0.81 9.50 -10.68
N ALA A 154 0.29 10.54 -11.33
CA ALA A 154 0.72 10.91 -12.67
C ALA A 154 2.20 11.30 -12.73
N CYS A 155 2.72 12.02 -11.73
CA CYS A 155 4.15 12.33 -11.63
C CYS A 155 4.98 11.05 -11.51
N ILE A 156 4.58 10.10 -10.65
CA ILE A 156 5.26 8.80 -10.54
C ILE A 156 5.29 8.09 -11.91
N HIS A 157 4.20 8.12 -12.67
CA HIS A 157 4.18 7.56 -14.04
C HIS A 157 5.08 8.30 -15.04
N GLN A 158 5.42 9.56 -14.80
CA GLN A 158 6.33 10.32 -15.66
C GLN A 158 7.81 10.00 -15.36
N VAL A 159 8.16 9.83 -14.08
CA VAL A 159 9.57 9.68 -13.66
C VAL A 159 10.02 8.22 -13.43
N TYR A 160 9.08 7.27 -13.32
CA TYR A 160 9.40 5.84 -13.23
C TYR A 160 9.21 5.12 -14.56
N PRO A 161 10.04 4.12 -14.87
CA PRO A 161 9.80 3.20 -15.98
C PRO A 161 8.45 2.48 -15.86
N THR A 162 7.89 2.09 -17.02
CA THR A 162 6.69 1.26 -17.11
C THR A 162 6.86 -0.03 -16.30
N GLY A 163 5.88 -0.36 -15.46
CA GLY A 163 5.90 -1.54 -14.57
C GLY A 163 6.37 -1.24 -13.14
N GLU A 164 7.35 -0.35 -12.97
CA GLU A 164 7.84 0.04 -11.64
C GLU A 164 6.95 1.09 -10.97
N SER A 165 6.38 2.02 -11.76
CA SER A 165 5.48 3.08 -11.25
C SER A 165 4.37 2.54 -10.34
N SER A 166 3.61 1.54 -10.80
CA SER A 166 2.51 0.96 -10.01
C SER A 166 3.00 0.27 -8.73
N ARG A 167 4.21 -0.30 -8.73
CA ARG A 167 4.81 -0.91 -7.54
C ARG A 167 5.22 0.19 -6.55
N SER A 168 5.80 1.27 -7.02
CA SER A 168 6.19 2.42 -6.19
C SER A 168 4.97 3.08 -5.53
N VAL A 169 3.91 3.35 -6.30
CA VAL A 169 2.63 3.89 -5.76
C VAL A 169 2.11 3.02 -4.62
N ARG A 170 1.95 1.71 -4.85
CA ARG A 170 1.42 0.79 -3.84
C ARG A 170 2.33 0.67 -2.62
N THR A 171 3.64 0.76 -2.80
CA THR A 171 4.60 0.64 -1.69
C THR A 171 4.47 1.85 -0.77
N VAL A 172 4.50 3.06 -1.33
CA VAL A 172 4.34 4.30 -0.56
C VAL A 172 2.97 4.35 0.11
N GLU A 173 1.89 4.01 -0.61
CA GLU A 173 0.55 3.97 -0.02
C GLU A 173 0.50 3.07 1.20
N LYS A 174 1.01 1.83 1.09
CA LYS A 174 1.06 0.87 2.21
C LYS A 174 1.85 1.38 3.41
N PHE A 175 2.96 2.08 3.17
CA PHE A 175 3.79 2.62 4.25
C PHE A 175 3.12 3.83 4.91
N THR A 176 2.42 4.65 4.13
CA THR A 176 1.65 5.78 4.62
C THR A 176 0.43 5.34 5.44
N VAL A 177 -0.29 4.29 5.03
CA VAL A 177 -1.51 3.80 5.72
C VAL A 177 -1.26 2.63 6.69
N ASN A 178 -0.03 2.44 7.14
CA ASN A 178 0.49 1.24 7.81
C ASN A 178 -0.06 0.90 9.21
N THR A 179 -1.02 1.66 9.75
CA THR A 179 -1.66 1.38 11.04
C THR A 179 -3.17 1.32 10.89
N ARG A 180 -3.86 0.65 11.83
CA ARG A 180 -5.32 0.58 11.80
C ARG A 180 -5.97 1.96 11.75
N THR A 181 -5.49 2.90 12.58
CA THR A 181 -6.04 4.27 12.60
C THR A 181 -5.88 4.99 11.26
N ARG A 182 -4.74 4.82 10.58
CA ARG A 182 -4.48 5.44 9.27
C ARG A 182 -5.27 4.78 8.16
N PHE A 183 -5.36 3.45 8.18
CA PHE A 183 -6.20 2.69 7.26
C PHE A 183 -7.67 3.11 7.37
N ASP A 184 -8.22 3.19 8.58
CA ASP A 184 -9.62 3.61 8.80
C ASP A 184 -9.85 5.08 8.37
N ALA A 185 -8.83 5.95 8.45
CA ALA A 185 -8.90 7.31 7.93
C ALA A 185 -8.92 7.34 6.40
N TYR A 186 -8.05 6.57 5.76
CA TYR A 186 -8.01 6.46 4.32
C TYR A 186 -9.29 5.81 3.75
N GLU A 187 -9.84 4.81 4.45
CA GLU A 187 -11.13 4.19 4.11
C GLU A 187 -12.27 5.20 4.17
N ARG A 188 -12.36 6.02 5.24
CA ARG A 188 -13.36 7.09 5.35
C ARG A 188 -13.29 8.06 4.17
N PHE A 189 -12.09 8.48 3.78
CA PHE A 189 -11.88 9.29 2.59
C PHE A 189 -12.38 8.57 1.33
N ASN A 190 -11.97 7.33 1.10
CA ASN A 190 -12.34 6.54 -0.07
C ASN A 190 -13.86 6.32 -0.19
N VAL A 191 -14.54 6.09 0.94
CA VAL A 191 -16.01 6.00 0.99
C VAL A 191 -16.64 7.34 0.61
N ALA A 192 -16.13 8.45 1.14
CA ALA A 192 -16.68 9.78 0.88
C ALA A 192 -16.54 10.22 -0.60
N ILE A 193 -15.53 9.74 -1.31
CA ILE A 193 -15.33 10.01 -2.74
C ILE A 193 -15.89 8.91 -3.66
N SER A 194 -16.52 7.88 -3.10
CA SER A 194 -17.08 6.78 -3.88
C SER A 194 -18.15 7.28 -4.87
N GLY A 195 -18.14 6.74 -6.08
CA GLY A 195 -19.05 7.16 -7.16
C GLY A 195 -18.67 8.48 -7.85
N THR A 196 -17.59 9.15 -7.42
CA THR A 196 -17.06 10.32 -8.13
C THR A 196 -16.07 9.92 -9.22
N SER A 197 -15.87 10.80 -10.21
CA SER A 197 -14.84 10.65 -11.23
C SER A 197 -13.88 11.83 -11.20
N THR A 198 -12.59 11.56 -11.47
CA THR A 198 -11.55 12.58 -11.57
C THR A 198 -10.86 12.49 -12.92
N VAL A 199 -10.62 13.63 -13.55
CA VAL A 199 -9.90 13.71 -14.82
C VAL A 199 -8.42 13.46 -14.55
N TYR A 200 -7.82 12.55 -15.32
CA TYR A 200 -6.38 12.34 -15.26
C TYR A 200 -5.63 13.62 -15.70
N PRO A 201 -4.69 14.14 -14.90
CA PRO A 201 -4.04 15.40 -15.19
C PRO A 201 -3.14 15.27 -16.43
N ARG A 202 -3.03 16.36 -17.19
CA ARG A 202 -2.22 16.45 -18.41
C ARG A 202 -1.11 17.48 -18.21
N GLY A 203 0.00 17.29 -18.94
CA GLY A 203 1.17 18.17 -18.87
C GLY A 203 2.12 17.78 -17.75
N ASP A 204 2.97 18.73 -17.35
CA ASP A 204 3.87 18.58 -16.21
C ASP A 204 3.08 18.68 -14.90
N VAL A 205 3.24 17.67 -14.04
CA VAL A 205 2.46 17.49 -12.80
C VAL A 205 3.36 17.19 -11.60
N CYS A 206 4.67 17.05 -11.83
CA CYS A 206 5.64 16.85 -10.78
C CYS A 206 5.89 18.16 -10.04
N GLU A 207 5.97 18.08 -8.71
CA GLU A 207 6.41 19.19 -7.88
C GLU A 207 7.95 19.22 -7.90
N ASN A 208 8.52 20.40 -8.16
CA ASN A 208 9.97 20.62 -8.28
C ASN A 208 10.62 20.76 -6.90
#